data_AF-A0A1H3VI50-F1
#
_entry.id   AF-A0A1H3VI50-F1
#
_cell.length_a   1.000
_cell.length_b   1.000
_cell.length_c   1.000
_cell.angle_alpha   90.00
_cell.angle_beta   90.00
_cell.angle_gamma   90.00
#
_symmetry.space_group_name_H-M   'P 1'
#
loop_
_entity.id
_entity.type
_entity.pdbx_description
1 polymer ?
#
loop_
_entity_poly.entity_id
_entity_poly.type
_entity_poly.pdbx_seq_one_letter_code
_entity_poly.pdbx_strand_id
1 'polypeptide(L)' 'MAKYDKPAPSGYHYIFVRYITRNGVRIYPKNAKAFRLLVKDN' A
#
# COMPACT_ATOMS: atom_id res chain seq x y z
N MET A 1 -8.52 13.62 -14.26
CA MET A 1 -8.16 12.21 -13.99
C MET A 1 -7.35 12.15 -12.71
N ALA A 2 -7.79 11.41 -11.69
CA ALA A 2 -7.06 11.29 -10.44
C ALA A 2 -5.75 10.52 -10.70
N LYS A 3 -4.64 10.93 -10.07
CA LYS A 3 -3.30 10.31 -10.26
C LYS A 3 -3.23 8.80 -9.90
N TYR A 4 -4.34 8.18 -9.52
CA TYR A 4 -4.45 6.84 -8.94
C TYR A 4 -5.22 5.83 -9.79
N ASP A 5 -5.70 6.18 -10.99
CA ASP A 5 -6.43 5.26 -11.89
C ASP A 5 -5.54 4.26 -12.63
N LYS A 6 -4.23 4.23 -12.37
CA LYS A 6 -3.36 3.24 -13.00
C LYS A 6 -3.57 1.87 -12.35
N PRO A 7 -4.00 0.84 -13.10
CA PRO A 7 -4.13 -0.51 -12.56
C PRO A 7 -2.77 -1.04 -12.09
N ALA A 8 -2.80 -2.06 -11.23
CA ALA A 8 -1.58 -2.76 -10.85
C ALA A 8 -0.94 -3.41 -12.10
N PRO A 9 0.40 -3.48 -12.18
CA PRO A 9 1.08 -4.28 -13.19
C PRO A 9 0.62 -5.74 -13.17
N SER A 10 0.70 -6.43 -14.32
CA SER A 10 0.34 -7.85 -14.41
C SER A 10 1.18 -8.70 -13.45
N GLY A 11 0.52 -9.61 -12.72
CA GLY A 11 1.14 -10.43 -11.68
C GLY A 11 1.37 -9.69 -10.35
N TYR A 12 0.72 -8.55 -10.15
CA TYR A 12 0.74 -7.81 -8.89
C TYR A 12 -0.66 -7.26 -8.56
N HIS A 13 -0.90 -7.05 -7.26
CA HIS A 13 -2.06 -6.32 -6.75
C HIS A 13 -1.65 -5.28 -5.71
N TYR A 14 -2.51 -4.27 -5.52
CA TYR A 14 -2.33 -3.30 -4.44
C TYR A 14 -3.10 -3.75 -3.19
N ILE A 15 -2.45 -3.70 -2.03
CA ILE A 15 -3.12 -3.82 -0.73
C ILE A 15 -3.09 -2.49 0.01
N PHE A 16 -4.11 -2.27 0.83
CA PHE A 16 -4.24 -1.07 1.66
C PHE A 16 -4.24 -1.47 3.13
N VAL A 17 -3.28 -0.94 3.89
CA VAL A 17 -3.13 -1.27 5.31
C VAL A 17 -3.07 -0.02 6.17
N ARG A 18 -3.67 -0.08 7.36
CA ARG A 18 -3.75 1.08 8.27
C ARG A 18 -2.39 1.41 8.91
N TYR A 19 -1.57 0.40 9.17
CA TYR A 19 -0.24 0.53 9.73
C TYR A 19 0.68 -0.57 9.19
N ILE A 20 1.98 -0.34 9.29
CA ILE A 20 3.01 -1.37 9.09
C ILE A 20 3.78 -1.55 10.39
N THR A 21 4.37 -2.71 10.60
CA THR A 21 5.26 -2.96 11.73
C THR A 21 6.70 -3.01 11.22
N ARG A 22 7.60 -2.24 11.83
CA ARG A 22 9.04 -2.28 11.55
C ARG A 22 9.79 -2.30 12.87
N ASN A 23 10.66 -3.30 13.06
CA ASN A 23 11.42 -3.50 14.30
C ASN A 23 10.53 -3.49 15.56
N GLY A 24 9.36 -4.13 15.50
CA GLY A 24 8.40 -4.19 16.62
C GLY A 24 7.55 -2.92 16.83
N VAL A 25 7.83 -1.82 16.12
CA VAL A 25 7.09 -0.56 16.24
C VAL A 25 6.06 -0.43 15.13
N ARG A 26 4.82 -0.03 15.48
CA ARG A 26 3.76 0.31 14.52
C ARG A 26 4.00 1.70 13.96
N ILE A 27 4.09 1.79 12.64
CA ILE A 27 4.23 3.04 11.90
C ILE A 27 2.91 3.29 11.17
N TYR A 28 2.38 4.52 11.32
CA TYR A 28 1.17 4.98 10.68
C TYR A 28 1.50 5.96 9.53
N PRO A 29 0.64 6.06 8.50
CA PRO A 29 0.83 7.02 7.42
C PRO A 29 0.65 8.45 7.94
N LYS A 30 1.54 9.37 7.54
CA LYS A 30 1.57 10.74 8.08
C LYS A 30 0.49 11.67 7.49
N ASN A 31 0.24 11.57 6.18
CA ASN A 31 -0.72 12.43 5.44
C ASN A 31 -1.70 11.61 4.60
N ALA A 32 -1.98 10.37 5.01
CA ALA A 32 -2.88 9.48 4.30
C ALA A 32 -3.65 8.61 5.29
N LYS A 33 -4.77 8.04 4.86
CA LYS A 33 -5.59 7.14 5.70
C LYS A 33 -5.03 5.71 5.78
N ALA A 34 -4.23 5.31 4.80
CA ALA A 34 -3.64 3.98 4.71
C ALA A 34 -2.34 4.03 3.91
N PHE A 35 -1.47 3.03 4.12
CA PHE A 35 -0.40 2.70 3.18
C PHE A 35 -0.98 1.98 1.98
N ARG A 36 -0.45 2.26 0.79
CA ARG A 36 -0.69 1.49 -0.42
C ARG A 36 0.57 0.70 -0.75
N LEU A 37 0.49 -0.62 -0.73
CA LEU A 37 1.62 -1.50 -0.99
C LEU A 37 1.35 -2.28 -2.28
N LEU A 38 2.37 -2.38 -3.14
CA LEU A 38 2.33 -3.24 -4.32
C LEU A 38 2.87 -4.62 -3.93
N VAL A 39 2.08 -5.66 -4.12
CA VAL A 39 2.38 -7.03 -3.74
C VAL A 39 2.34 -7.90 -4.98
N LYS A 40 3.28 -8.83 -5.10
CA LYS A 40 3.31 -9.79 -6.21
C LYS A 40 2.26 -10.87 -5.97
N ASP A 41 1.53 -11.23 -7.01
CA ASP A 41 0.66 -12.40 -6.99
C ASP A 41 1.53 -13.65 -6.86
N ASN A 42 1.21 -14.51 -5.89
CA ASN A 42 1.86 -15.82 -5.74
C ASN A 42 1.22 -16.87 -6.65
#